data_AF-W2TGA9-F1
#
_entry.id   AF-W2TGA9-F1
#
_cell.length_a   1.000
_cell.length_b   1.000
_cell.length_c   1.000
_cell.angle_alpha   90.00
_cell.angle_beta   90.00
_cell.angle_gamma   90.00
#
_symmetry.space_group_name_H-M   'P 1'
#
loop_
_entity.id
_entity.type
_entity.pdbx_description
1 polymer ?
#
loop_
_entity_poly.entity_id
_entity_poly.type
_entity_poly.pdbx_seq_one_letter_code
_entity_poly.pdbx_strand_id
1 'polypeptide(L)'
;MLKIAKNVVTRLAQVRQPLRELLKQQTRSYGEFNVNIPLAAPTTDLNMGIPFKGDKILVTYIWIDGTGENMREKTRTLDKDPGAPENYPRWSFDGSSTYQAFKGEDSDMILKPAAVYPDPFFGGNHKLLLCEVLDAHEKPSSKADF
;
A
#
# COMPACT_ATOMS: atom_id res chain seq x y z
N MET A 1 -11.19 52.83 30.45
CA MET A 1 -10.01 51.93 30.37
C MET A 1 -10.19 50.70 31.25
N LEU A 2 -11.07 49.75 30.89
CA LEU A 2 -11.26 48.52 31.68
C LEU A 2 -11.94 47.37 30.89
N LYS A 3 -11.58 47.16 29.62
CA LYS A 3 -12.08 46.01 28.82
C LYS A 3 -11.01 45.24 28.04
N ILE A 4 -9.75 45.65 28.11
CA ILE A 4 -8.65 44.99 27.37
C ILE A 4 -7.86 44.02 28.26
N ALA A 5 -7.79 44.27 29.58
CA ALA A 5 -6.98 43.46 30.50
C ALA A 5 -7.58 42.08 30.86
N LYS A 6 -8.88 41.84 30.62
CA LYS A 6 -9.53 40.55 30.94
C LYS A 6 -9.37 39.48 29.85
N ASN A 7 -8.98 39.84 28.63
CA ASN A 7 -8.86 38.88 27.52
C ASN A 7 -7.45 38.31 27.31
N VAL A 8 -6.41 38.92 27.89
CA VAL A 8 -5.04 38.39 27.80
C VAL A 8 -4.79 37.30 28.85
N VAL A 9 -5.39 37.42 30.04
CA VAL A 9 -5.25 36.42 31.10
C VAL A 9 -6.00 35.12 30.75
N THR A 10 -7.11 35.20 30.00
CA THR A 10 -7.92 34.02 29.65
C THR A 10 -7.36 33.22 28.46
N ARG A 11 -6.44 33.77 27.66
CA ARG A 11 -5.80 33.04 26.53
C ARG A 11 -4.53 32.26 26.91
N LEU A 12 -3.96 32.49 28.10
CA LEU A 12 -2.81 31.72 28.57
C LEU A 12 -3.19 30.50 29.42
N ALA A 13 -4.44 30.39 29.85
CA ALA A 13 -4.92 29.27 30.67
C ALA A 13 -5.35 28.03 29.86
N GLN A 14 -5.56 28.16 28.54
CA GLN A 14 -5.99 27.05 27.67
C GLN A 14 -4.83 26.28 26.99
N VAL A 15 -3.58 26.75 27.12
CA VAL A 15 -2.41 26.14 26.45
C VAL A 15 -1.55 25.29 27.41
N ARG A 16 -1.87 25.27 28.70
CA ARG A 16 -1.19 24.38 29.66
C ARG A 16 -1.97 23.08 29.84
N GLN A 17 -1.95 22.23 28.82
CA GLN A 17 -1.99 20.80 29.13
C GLN A 17 -0.72 20.48 29.94
N PRO A 18 -0.82 19.79 31.08
CA PRO A 18 0.34 19.53 31.91
C PRO A 18 1.31 18.65 31.11
N LEU A 19 2.56 19.09 30.99
CA LEU A 19 3.67 18.36 30.35
C LEU A 19 3.77 16.89 30.82
N ARG A 20 3.24 16.59 32.01
CA ARG A 20 3.08 15.23 32.56
C ARG A 20 2.16 14.31 31.74
N GLU A 21 1.10 14.83 31.11
CA GLU A 21 0.21 14.03 30.25
C GLU A 21 0.87 13.73 28.89
N LEU A 22 1.63 14.68 28.33
CA LEU A 22 2.45 14.46 27.13
C LEU A 22 3.59 13.46 27.37
N LEU A 23 4.23 13.52 28.55
CA LEU A 23 5.30 12.59 28.91
C LEU A 23 4.79 11.17 29.21
N LYS A 24 3.52 11.00 29.64
CA LYS A 24 2.90 9.67 29.78
C LYS A 24 2.66 8.97 28.44
N GLN A 25 2.50 9.73 27.34
CA GLN A 25 2.33 9.13 26.00
C GLN A 25 3.62 8.53 25.43
N GLN A 26 4.79 8.82 26.04
CA GLN A 26 6.08 8.54 25.45
C GLN A 26 6.79 7.27 25.98
N THR A 27 6.15 6.50 26.86
CA THR A 27 6.60 5.15 27.21
C THR A 27 5.61 4.10 26.72
N ARG A 28 5.34 4.07 25.42
CA ARG A 28 4.78 2.85 24.81
C ARG A 28 5.90 1.81 24.76
N SER A 29 5.85 0.87 25.71
CA SER A 29 6.67 -0.34 25.68
C SER A 29 6.44 -1.05 24.33
N TYR A 30 7.52 -1.45 23.66
CA TYR A 30 7.50 -2.19 22.38
C TYR A 30 6.86 -3.60 22.48
N GLY A 31 6.20 -3.95 23.59
CA GLY A 31 5.69 -5.29 23.88
C GLY A 31 4.16 -5.42 24.07
N GLU A 32 3.38 -4.35 23.96
CA GLU A 32 1.92 -4.40 24.16
C GLU A 32 1.13 -4.01 22.89
N PHE A 33 1.38 -4.71 21.78
CA PHE A 33 0.50 -4.68 20.60
C PHE A 33 -0.51 -5.84 20.62
N ASN A 34 -1.11 -6.11 21.78
CA ASN A 34 -2.19 -7.10 21.85
C ASN A 34 -3.49 -6.46 21.36
N VAL A 35 -3.84 -6.73 20.10
CA VAL A 35 -5.16 -6.45 19.55
C VAL A 35 -6.07 -7.59 20.01
N ASN A 36 -7.07 -7.29 20.85
CA ASN A 36 -8.04 -8.29 21.27
C ASN A 36 -8.96 -8.62 20.08
N ILE A 37 -8.63 -9.70 19.38
CA ILE A 37 -9.39 -10.20 18.23
C ILE A 37 -10.62 -10.95 18.77
N PRO A 38 -11.85 -10.47 18.51
CA PRO A 38 -13.05 -11.21 18.86
C PRO A 38 -13.01 -12.58 18.15
N LEU A 39 -13.06 -13.67 18.92
CA LEU A 39 -12.82 -15.05 18.49
C LEU A 39 -13.72 -15.59 17.36
N ALA A 40 -14.71 -14.82 16.88
CA ALA A 40 -15.78 -15.33 16.02
C ALA A 40 -16.12 -14.44 14.80
N ALA A 41 -15.42 -13.33 14.60
CA ALA A 41 -15.45 -12.60 13.33
C ALA A 41 -14.01 -12.53 12.81
N PRO A 42 -13.72 -12.90 11.55
CA PRO A 42 -12.38 -12.73 11.02
C PRO A 42 -12.06 -11.23 11.12
N THR A 43 -11.07 -10.88 11.93
CA THR A 43 -10.69 -9.47 12.22
C THR A 43 -10.37 -8.68 10.96
N THR A 44 -10.10 -9.38 9.86
CA THR A 44 -9.95 -8.85 8.51
C THR A 44 -11.11 -7.92 8.11
N ASP A 45 -12.34 -8.27 8.46
CA ASP A 45 -13.52 -7.53 7.97
C ASP A 45 -13.68 -6.15 8.63
N LEU A 46 -13.12 -5.95 9.82
CA LEU A 46 -13.20 -4.69 10.55
C LEU A 46 -12.56 -3.53 9.78
N ASN A 47 -11.49 -3.81 9.04
CA ASN A 47 -10.75 -2.78 8.29
C ASN A 47 -11.07 -2.80 6.80
N MET A 48 -11.39 -3.97 6.23
CA MET A 48 -11.72 -4.10 4.81
C MET A 48 -13.05 -3.41 4.45
N GLY A 49 -13.98 -3.30 5.40
CA GLY A 49 -15.25 -2.59 5.21
C GLY A 49 -15.16 -1.06 5.34
N ILE A 50 -14.00 -0.49 5.61
CA ILE A 50 -13.84 0.96 5.74
C ILE A 50 -13.97 1.60 4.34
N PRO A 51 -14.97 2.46 4.09
CA PRO A 51 -15.14 3.07 2.79
C PRO A 51 -13.96 3.99 2.47
N PHE A 52 -13.35 3.80 1.30
CA PHE A 52 -12.32 4.69 0.80
C PHE A 52 -12.92 6.08 0.56
N LYS A 53 -12.29 7.10 1.13
CA LYS A 53 -12.69 8.50 0.95
C LYS A 53 -11.86 9.14 -0.15
N GLY A 54 -12.52 9.61 -1.21
CA GLY A 54 -11.91 10.30 -2.34
C GLY A 54 -11.79 9.41 -3.58
N ASP A 55 -11.07 9.90 -4.58
CA ASP A 55 -11.03 9.27 -5.93
C ASP A 55 -9.89 8.26 -6.09
N LYS A 56 -9.08 8.07 -5.04
CA LYS A 56 -7.94 7.17 -5.07
C LYS A 56 -8.40 5.72 -5.19
N ILE A 57 -7.69 4.96 -6.03
CA ILE A 57 -7.94 3.54 -6.23
C ILE A 57 -6.71 2.73 -5.84
N LEU A 58 -6.96 1.49 -5.44
CA LEU A 58 -5.93 0.47 -5.24
C LEU A 58 -5.90 -0.40 -6.49
N VAL A 59 -4.69 -0.61 -7.00
CA VAL A 59 -4.45 -1.33 -8.23
C VAL A 59 -3.42 -2.40 -7.94
N THR A 60 -3.86 -3.65 -7.97
CA THR A 60 -3.03 -4.83 -7.67
C THR A 60 -2.48 -5.37 -8.98
N TYR A 61 -1.16 -5.32 -9.12
CA TYR A 61 -0.42 -5.84 -10.28
C TYR A 61 -0.12 -7.30 -9.98
N ILE A 62 -0.46 -8.17 -10.92
CA ILE A 62 -0.34 -9.62 -10.83
C ILE A 62 0.52 -10.10 -12.00
N TRP A 63 1.48 -10.97 -11.71
CA TRP A 63 2.34 -11.59 -12.72
C TRP A 63 2.72 -13.02 -12.33
N ILE A 64 3.27 -13.75 -13.30
CA ILE A 64 3.78 -15.10 -13.11
C ILE A 64 5.28 -15.01 -12.84
N ASP A 65 5.77 -15.76 -11.85
CA ASP A 65 7.19 -15.80 -11.54
C ASP A 65 7.99 -16.74 -12.46
N GLY A 66 9.30 -16.84 -12.24
CA GLY A 66 10.21 -17.63 -13.08
C GLY A 66 9.97 -19.15 -13.04
N THR A 67 9.13 -19.65 -12.13
CA THR A 67 8.70 -21.05 -12.17
C THR A 67 7.72 -21.31 -13.31
N GLY A 68 7.00 -20.28 -13.77
CA GLY A 68 5.92 -20.40 -14.75
C GLY A 68 4.59 -20.89 -14.17
N GLU A 69 4.55 -21.23 -12.89
CA GLU A 69 3.38 -21.80 -12.22
C GLU A 69 2.85 -20.90 -11.10
N ASN A 70 3.76 -20.26 -10.37
CA ASN A 70 3.39 -19.43 -9.22
C ASN A 70 3.07 -18.00 -9.63
N MET A 71 2.03 -17.45 -8.99
CA MET A 71 1.64 -16.05 -9.13
C MET A 71 2.28 -15.19 -8.05
N ARG A 72 2.52 -13.93 -8.40
CA ARG A 72 2.98 -12.89 -7.48
C ARG A 72 2.09 -11.67 -7.65
N GLU A 73 1.91 -10.93 -6.57
CA GLU A 73 1.21 -9.65 -6.63
C GLU A 73 1.85 -8.56 -5.78
N LYS A 74 1.50 -7.32 -6.11
CA LYS A 74 1.68 -6.16 -5.24
C LYS A 74 0.73 -5.04 -5.64
N THR A 75 0.39 -4.17 -4.69
CA THR A 75 -0.63 -3.15 -4.88
C THR A 75 -0.03 -1.75 -4.85
N ARG A 76 -0.42 -0.88 -5.80
CA ARG A 76 -0.15 0.57 -5.76
C ARG A 76 -1.44 1.37 -5.62
N THR A 77 -1.31 2.55 -5.04
CA THR A 77 -2.38 3.55 -5.06
C THR A 77 -2.25 4.44 -6.28
N LEU A 78 -3.34 4.64 -7.02
CA LEU A 78 -3.46 5.64 -8.09
C LEU A 78 -4.49 6.71 -7.71
N ASP A 79 -4.39 7.89 -8.31
CA ASP A 79 -5.31 8.99 -8.03
C ASP A 79 -6.70 8.81 -8.66
N LYS A 80 -6.79 8.04 -9.76
CA LYS A 80 -8.04 7.71 -10.46
C LYS A 80 -7.82 6.49 -11.37
N ASP A 81 -8.91 5.92 -11.86
CA ASP A 81 -8.90 4.84 -12.87
C ASP A 81 -8.50 5.37 -14.25
N PRO A 82 -7.37 4.91 -14.84
CA PRO A 82 -6.94 5.25 -16.20
C PRO A 82 -7.77 4.56 -17.31
N GLY A 83 -8.59 3.56 -16.97
CA GLY A 83 -9.44 2.81 -17.89
C GLY A 83 -8.71 1.67 -18.61
N ALA A 84 -8.16 1.94 -19.80
CA ALA A 84 -7.55 0.92 -20.63
C ALA A 84 -6.19 0.45 -20.06
N PRO A 85 -5.79 -0.83 -20.27
CA PRO A 85 -4.55 -1.39 -19.72
C PRO A 85 -3.30 -0.56 -20.05
N GLU A 86 -3.22 -0.01 -21.26
CA GLU A 86 -2.05 0.73 -21.76
C GLU A 86 -1.86 2.07 -21.03
N ASN A 87 -2.93 2.60 -20.43
CA ASN A 87 -2.89 3.85 -19.67
C ASN A 87 -2.39 3.65 -18.24
N TYR A 88 -2.29 2.40 -17.78
CA TYR A 88 -1.75 2.12 -16.45
C TYR A 88 -0.23 2.27 -16.45
N PRO A 89 0.33 2.90 -15.40
CA PRO A 89 1.77 3.10 -15.33
C PRO A 89 2.49 1.76 -15.22
N ARG A 90 3.53 1.57 -16.05
CA ARG A 90 4.49 0.48 -15.85
C ARG A 90 5.05 0.53 -14.43
N TRP A 91 5.49 -0.63 -13.97
CA TRP A 91 6.12 -0.76 -12.66
C TRP A 91 7.33 -1.68 -12.76
N SER A 92 8.13 -1.76 -11.70
CA SER A 92 9.29 -2.64 -11.62
C SER A 92 9.27 -3.44 -10.34
N PHE A 93 9.85 -4.63 -10.34
CA PHE A 93 10.04 -5.45 -9.14
C PHE A 93 11.40 -6.15 -9.21
N ASP A 94 11.86 -6.63 -8.06
CA ASP A 94 13.12 -7.37 -7.96
C ASP A 94 12.93 -8.84 -8.37
N GLY A 95 13.46 -9.19 -9.54
CA GLY A 95 13.43 -10.51 -10.15
C GLY A 95 14.30 -11.57 -9.46
N SER A 96 15.22 -11.15 -8.59
CA SER A 96 16.11 -12.09 -7.87
C SER A 96 15.34 -12.95 -6.86
N SER A 97 14.21 -12.43 -6.36
CA SER A 97 13.33 -13.11 -5.39
C SER A 97 12.18 -13.89 -6.05
N THR A 98 12.17 -13.95 -7.38
CA THR A 98 11.10 -14.56 -8.18
C THR A 98 11.62 -15.55 -9.22
N TYR A 99 12.90 -15.96 -9.14
CA TYR A 99 13.54 -16.87 -10.10
C TYR A 99 13.60 -16.31 -11.54
N GLN A 100 13.60 -14.98 -11.70
CA GLN A 100 13.58 -14.32 -13.02
C GLN A 100 14.89 -13.62 -13.35
N ALA A 101 15.72 -13.31 -12.34
CA ALA A 101 17.05 -12.73 -12.53
C ALA A 101 18.15 -13.61 -11.95
N PHE A 102 19.28 -13.72 -12.66
CA PHE A 102 20.46 -14.40 -12.16
C PHE A 102 21.16 -13.59 -11.06
N LYS A 103 21.86 -14.31 -10.17
CA LYS A 103 22.58 -13.70 -9.06
C LYS A 103 23.78 -12.88 -9.58
N GLY A 104 23.68 -11.55 -9.51
CA GLY A 104 24.76 -10.62 -9.86
C GLY A 104 24.55 -9.81 -11.15
N GLU A 105 23.42 -10.01 -11.84
CA GLU A 105 22.99 -9.16 -12.94
C GLU A 105 21.99 -8.09 -12.47
N ASP A 106 21.57 -7.20 -13.38
CA ASP A 106 20.48 -6.26 -13.13
C ASP A 106 19.20 -7.06 -12.82
N SER A 107 18.73 -6.96 -11.57
CA SER A 107 17.61 -7.76 -11.09
C SER A 107 16.26 -7.07 -11.31
N ASP A 108 16.25 -5.82 -11.76
CA ASP A 108 15.01 -5.10 -11.98
C ASP A 108 14.26 -5.63 -13.22
N MET A 109 13.05 -6.11 -12.98
CA MET A 109 12.11 -6.58 -14.00
C MET A 109 10.97 -5.58 -14.14
N ILE A 110 10.48 -5.40 -15.35
CA ILE A 110 9.42 -4.44 -15.69
C ILE A 110 8.07 -5.17 -15.80
N LEU A 111 7.06 -4.63 -15.14
CA LEU A 111 5.65 -5.01 -15.28
C LEU A 111 4.98 -4.12 -16.31
N LYS A 112 4.51 -4.74 -17.39
CA LYS A 112 3.70 -4.11 -18.42
C LYS A 112 2.25 -4.59 -18.29
N PRO A 113 1.29 -3.71 -17.95
CA PRO A 113 -0.12 -4.07 -17.89
C PRO A 113 -0.64 -4.64 -19.23
N ALA A 114 -1.38 -5.74 -19.16
CA ALA A 114 -1.94 -6.43 -20.32
C ALA A 114 -3.47 -6.56 -20.25
N ALA A 115 -4.03 -6.80 -19.06
CA ALA A 115 -5.48 -6.87 -18.86
C ALA A 115 -5.89 -6.28 -17.51
N VAL A 116 -7.10 -5.74 -17.44
CA VAL A 116 -7.66 -5.06 -16.27
C VAL A 116 -8.98 -5.73 -15.89
N TYR A 117 -9.15 -6.02 -14.60
CA TYR A 117 -10.35 -6.63 -14.03
C TYR A 117 -10.81 -5.86 -12.79
N PRO A 118 -12.12 -5.87 -12.47
CA PRO A 118 -12.60 -5.37 -11.18
C PRO A 118 -12.05 -6.24 -10.05
N ASP A 119 -11.66 -5.63 -8.94
CA ASP A 119 -11.14 -6.34 -7.78
C ASP A 119 -12.28 -6.84 -6.87
N PRO A 120 -12.48 -8.17 -6.74
CA PRO A 120 -13.54 -8.73 -5.91
C PRO A 120 -13.21 -8.70 -4.41
N PHE A 121 -11.95 -8.47 -4.03
CA PHE A 121 -11.47 -8.53 -2.65
C PHE A 121 -11.57 -7.15 -1.98
N PHE A 122 -11.06 -6.11 -2.65
CA PHE A 122 -11.23 -4.73 -2.16
C PHE A 122 -12.60 -4.14 -2.59
N GLY A 123 -13.22 -4.67 -3.64
CA GLY A 123 -14.51 -4.19 -4.14
C GLY A 123 -14.43 -2.80 -4.77
N GLY A 124 -15.56 -2.10 -4.83
CA GLY A 124 -15.62 -0.69 -5.25
C GLY A 124 -14.99 -0.41 -6.62
N ASN A 125 -14.12 0.60 -6.68
CA ASN A 125 -13.41 1.01 -7.91
C ASN A 125 -11.97 0.47 -7.99
N HIS A 126 -11.62 -0.51 -7.14
CA HIS A 126 -10.29 -1.13 -7.12
C HIS A 126 -10.12 -2.10 -8.30
N LYS A 127 -8.88 -2.33 -8.73
CA LYS A 127 -8.57 -3.07 -9.97
C LYS A 127 -7.49 -4.13 -9.77
N LEU A 128 -7.65 -5.24 -10.49
CA LEU A 128 -6.60 -6.25 -10.70
C LEU A 128 -6.02 -6.07 -12.11
N LEU A 129 -4.69 -6.03 -12.20
CA LEU A 129 -3.96 -5.92 -13.45
C LEU A 129 -3.14 -7.17 -13.68
N LEU A 130 -3.44 -7.89 -14.76
CA LEU A 130 -2.54 -8.91 -15.25
C LEU A 130 -1.43 -8.25 -16.05
N CYS A 131 -0.17 -8.58 -15.74
CA CYS A 131 1.00 -7.97 -16.34
C CYS A 131 1.87 -8.98 -17.08
N GLU A 132 2.42 -8.55 -18.22
CA GLU A 132 3.59 -9.16 -18.83
C GLU A 132 4.84 -8.75 -18.02
N VAL A 133 5.81 -9.65 -17.92
CA VAL A 133 7.11 -9.38 -17.32
C VAL A 133 8.14 -9.19 -18.43
N LEU A 134 8.85 -8.08 -18.38
CA LEU A 134 9.94 -7.75 -19.30
C LEU A 134 11.26 -7.56 -18.53
N ASP A 135 12.38 -7.85 -19.18
CA ASP A 135 13.71 -7.54 -18.66
C ASP A 135 14.06 -6.04 -18.83
N ALA A 136 15.25 -5.64 -18.37
CA ALA A 136 15.78 -4.29 -18.52
C ALA A 136 15.95 -3.83 -19.99
N HIS A 137 15.91 -4.76 -20.94
CA HIS A 137 15.99 -4.52 -22.38
C HIS A 137 14.61 -4.58 -23.08
N GLU A 138 13.52 -4.56 -22.30
CA GLU A 138 12.14 -4.68 -22.76
C GLU A 138 11.81 -5.99 -23.50
N LYS A 139 12.60 -7.04 -23.29
CA LYS A 139 12.31 -8.37 -23.85
C LYS A 139 11.48 -9.18 -22.86
N PRO A 140 10.60 -10.08 -23.33
CA PRO A 140 9.84 -10.97 -22.45
C PRO A 140 10.77 -11.77 -21.53
N SER A 141 10.40 -11.87 -20.24
CA SER A 141 11.20 -12.62 -19.28
C SER A 141 11.26 -14.09 -19.70
N SER A 142 12.46 -14.64 -19.85
CA SER A 142 12.68 -16.07 -19.96
C SER A 142 12.80 -16.69 -18.57
N LYS A 143 12.57 -18.00 -18.48
CA LYS A 143 12.99 -18.77 -17.31
C LYS A 143 14.50 -18.59 -17.12
N ALA A 144 14.92 -18.24 -15.92
CA ALA A 144 16.34 -18.34 -15.57
C ALA A 144 16.66 -19.82 -15.38
N ASP A 145 17.54 -20.37 -16.21
CA ASP A 145 18.04 -21.74 -16.07
C ASP A 145 19.00 -21.79 -14.88
N PHE A 146 18.49 -22.20 -13.70
CA PHE A 146 19.28 -22.47 -12.50
C PHE A 146 19.80 -23.90 -12.46
#